data_AF-A0A0Q8PNF7-F1
#
_entry.id   AF-A0A0Q8PNF7-F1
#
_cell.length_a   1.000
_cell.length_b   1.000
_cell.length_c   1.000
_cell.angle_alpha   90.00
_cell.angle_beta   90.00
_cell.angle_gamma   90.00
#
_symmetry.space_group_name_H-M   'P 1'
#
loop_
_entity.id
_entity.type
_entity.pdbx_description
1 polymer ?
#
loop_
_entity_poly.entity_id
_entity_poly.type
_entity_poly.pdbx_seq_one_letter_code
_entity_poly.pdbx_strand_id
1 'polypeptide(L)'
;MTSTALPRAGESSRSGIAPLKNDHAALLQLILFWAGAILLPLGLVVIVLGWYGAANTPYQYDQLSYLVSGGLLGLGLTFMGGFLYFGAWLARIAADERESSKRLADTLLLLAEVTAGAATTDARGADLGAIPVVAGSGTTMHRRDCSLITHRDDLVAVGEDNAHLTVCRVCRPGGRG
;
A
#
# COMPACT_ATOMS: atom_id res chain seq x y z
N MET A 1 42.80 3.49 -14.84
CA MET A 1 41.69 4.33 -15.32
C MET A 1 40.82 3.48 -16.23
N THR A 2 39.61 3.12 -15.78
CA THR A 2 38.41 2.90 -16.60
C THR A 2 37.28 2.61 -15.61
N SER A 3 36.44 3.62 -15.40
CA SER A 3 35.28 3.59 -14.52
C SER A 3 34.18 2.73 -15.15
N THR A 4 33.74 1.68 -14.47
CA THR A 4 32.52 0.95 -14.85
C THR A 4 31.35 1.60 -14.13
N ALA A 5 30.79 2.64 -14.75
CA ALA A 5 29.52 3.23 -14.30
C ALA A 5 28.39 2.24 -14.58
N LEU A 6 27.75 1.71 -13.53
CA LEU A 6 26.51 0.96 -13.65
C LEU A 6 25.30 1.90 -13.85
N PRO A 7 24.28 1.47 -14.59
CA PRO A 7 23.17 2.31 -15.02
C PRO A 7 22.30 2.76 -13.84
N ARG A 8 21.91 4.04 -13.90
CA ARG A 8 20.97 4.70 -12.99
C ARG A 8 19.61 4.02 -13.10
N ALA A 9 19.07 3.59 -11.96
CA ALA A 9 17.70 3.10 -11.84
C ALA A 9 16.75 4.09 -12.53
N GLY A 10 15.95 3.58 -13.47
CA GLY A 10 14.95 4.37 -14.16
C GLY A 10 13.99 4.99 -13.16
N GLU A 11 14.06 6.31 -13.02
CA GLU A 11 12.97 7.14 -12.54
C GLU A 11 11.81 7.00 -13.53
N SER A 12 11.03 5.93 -13.43
CA SER A 12 9.63 5.97 -13.81
C SER A 12 8.85 6.57 -12.64
N SER A 13 9.17 7.84 -12.35
CA SER A 13 8.24 8.77 -11.70
C SER A 13 7.08 9.01 -12.67
N ARG A 14 6.31 7.96 -12.95
CA ARG A 14 4.96 8.07 -13.47
C ARG A 14 4.12 8.45 -12.27
N SER A 15 4.22 9.72 -11.92
CA SER A 15 3.17 10.45 -11.21
C SER A 15 1.93 10.32 -12.08
N GLY A 16 1.23 9.20 -11.88
CA GLY A 16 -0.11 8.98 -12.36
C GLY A 16 -1.00 9.92 -11.56
N ILE A 17 -1.02 11.18 -11.96
CA ILE A 17 -2.00 12.15 -11.51
C ILE A 17 -3.34 11.66 -12.05
N ALA A 18 -4.06 10.92 -11.22
CA ALA A 18 -5.46 10.60 -11.39
C ALA A 18 -6.09 10.37 -10.00
N PRO A 19 -7.33 10.81 -9.78
CA PRO A 19 -7.80 12.19 -9.83
C PRO A 19 -8.09 12.70 -8.39
N LEU A 20 -8.18 14.03 -8.23
CA LEU A 20 -8.49 14.78 -7.01
C LEU A 20 -9.92 14.52 -6.46
N LYS A 21 -10.31 13.26 -6.23
CA LYS A 21 -11.60 12.94 -5.59
C LYS A 21 -11.50 12.97 -4.06
N ASN A 22 -10.33 13.33 -3.52
CA ASN A 22 -10.01 13.22 -2.10
C ASN A 22 -9.79 14.59 -1.43
N ASP A 23 -9.78 15.69 -2.19
CA ASP A 23 -9.51 17.01 -1.62
C ASP A 23 -10.52 17.37 -0.53
N HIS A 24 -11.81 17.15 -0.78
CA HIS A 24 -12.84 17.46 0.21
C HIS A 24 -12.75 16.57 1.46
N ALA A 25 -12.36 15.30 1.34
CA ALA A 25 -12.20 14.41 2.48
C ALA A 25 -10.96 14.77 3.31
N ALA A 26 -9.84 15.08 2.65
CA ALA A 26 -8.62 15.54 3.29
C ALA A 26 -8.83 16.91 3.96
N LEU A 27 -9.52 17.84 3.30
CA LEU A 27 -9.89 19.14 3.86
C LEU A 27 -10.85 18.98 5.03
N LEU A 28 -11.89 18.14 4.91
CA LEU A 28 -12.79 17.84 6.02
C LEU A 28 -12.03 17.27 7.20
N GLN A 29 -11.09 16.36 6.98
CA GLN A 29 -10.28 15.75 8.04
C GLN A 29 -9.35 16.77 8.71
N LEU A 30 -8.73 17.65 7.93
CA LEU A 30 -7.93 18.76 8.45
C LEU A 30 -8.80 19.71 9.30
N ILE A 31 -9.97 20.09 8.78
CA ILE A 31 -10.94 20.95 9.47
C ILE A 31 -11.43 20.28 10.74
N LEU A 32 -11.78 18.99 10.71
CA LEU A 32 -12.28 18.25 11.88
C LEU A 32 -11.21 18.14 12.97
N PHE A 33 -9.95 17.91 12.57
CA PHE A 33 -8.83 17.84 13.50
C PHE A 33 -8.60 19.20 14.20
N TRP A 34 -8.53 20.28 13.43
CA TRP A 34 -8.38 21.64 13.97
C TRP A 34 -9.60 22.09 14.77
N ALA A 35 -10.81 21.77 14.30
CA ALA A 35 -12.04 22.05 15.01
C ALA A 35 -12.06 21.34 16.36
N GLY A 36 -11.76 20.05 16.42
CA GLY A 36 -11.66 19.32 17.69
C GLY A 36 -10.56 19.88 18.62
N ALA A 37 -9.38 20.19 18.06
CA ALA A 37 -8.24 20.71 18.82
C ALA A 37 -8.50 22.10 19.43
N ILE A 38 -9.32 22.94 18.78
CA ILE A 38 -9.70 24.27 19.29
C ILE A 38 -10.94 24.20 20.18
N LEU A 39 -11.93 23.37 19.83
CA LEU A 39 -13.21 23.30 20.54
C LEU A 39 -13.06 22.74 21.95
N LEU A 40 -12.14 21.79 22.16
CA LEU A 40 -11.85 21.19 23.47
C LEU A 40 -11.32 22.24 24.48
N PRO A 41 -10.21 22.97 24.22
CA PRO A 41 -9.76 24.02 25.14
C PRO A 41 -10.74 25.18 25.24
N LEU A 42 -11.48 25.50 24.16
CA LEU A 42 -12.51 26.53 24.21
C LEU A 42 -13.66 26.16 25.17
N GLY A 43 -14.07 24.88 25.21
CA GLY A 43 -15.01 24.37 26.20
C GLY A 43 -14.53 24.55 27.64
N LEU A 44 -13.25 24.26 27.91
CA LEU A 44 -12.64 24.49 29.22
C LEU A 44 -12.66 25.98 29.62
N VAL A 45 -12.36 26.88 28.67
CA VAL A 45 -12.42 28.33 28.90
C VAL A 45 -13.84 28.78 29.27
N VAL A 46 -14.86 28.24 28.60
CA VAL A 46 -16.27 28.52 28.94
C VAL A 46 -16.61 28.05 30.35
N ILE A 47 -16.12 26.89 30.78
CA ILE A 47 -16.31 26.39 32.16
C ILE A 47 -15.70 27.38 33.16
N VAL A 48 -14.46 27.85 32.91
CA VAL A 48 -13.77 28.81 33.78
C VAL A 48 -14.51 30.15 33.83
N LEU A 49 -15.00 30.65 32.69
CA LEU A 49 -15.80 31.88 32.65
C LEU A 49 -17.14 31.71 33.38
N GLY A 50 -17.80 30.56 33.26
CA GLY A 50 -19.00 30.23 34.00
C GLY A 50 -18.76 30.20 35.51
N TRP A 51 -17.64 29.61 35.94
CA TRP A 51 -17.21 29.61 37.33
C TRP A 51 -16.92 31.02 37.86
N TYR A 52 -16.24 31.84 37.06
CA TYR A 52 -15.97 33.24 37.41
C TYR A 52 -17.26 34.07 37.54
N GLY A 53 -18.23 33.88 36.64
CA GLY A 53 -19.55 34.52 36.71
C GLY A 53 -20.33 34.10 37.96
N ALA A 54 -20.30 32.82 38.32
CA ALA A 54 -20.90 32.32 39.55
C ALA A 54 -20.19 32.90 40.80
N ALA A 55 -18.86 32.97 40.81
CA ALA A 55 -18.09 33.48 41.95
C ALA A 55 -18.24 35.00 42.19
N ASN A 56 -18.56 35.79 41.15
CA ASN A 56 -18.67 37.25 41.24
C ASN A 56 -20.10 37.75 41.56
N THR A 57 -21.11 36.86 41.66
CA THR A 57 -22.51 37.25 41.92
C THR A 57 -22.91 36.99 43.38
N PRO A 58 -23.45 38.01 44.10
CA PRO A 58 -23.79 37.89 45.53
C PRO A 58 -25.12 37.20 45.82
N TYR A 59 -26.01 37.06 44.83
CA TYR A 59 -27.32 36.41 44.98
C TYR A 59 -27.29 34.94 44.52
N GLN A 60 -27.68 34.01 45.39
CA GLN A 60 -27.66 32.56 45.13
C GLN A 60 -28.46 32.12 43.89
N TYR A 61 -29.52 32.85 43.55
CA TYR A 61 -30.37 32.52 42.40
C TYR A 61 -29.66 32.74 41.05
N ASP A 62 -28.81 33.76 40.94
CA ASP A 62 -28.05 34.02 39.72
C ASP A 62 -26.90 33.02 39.55
N GLN A 63 -26.32 32.55 40.66
CA GLN A 63 -25.26 31.54 40.66
C GLN A 63 -25.67 30.23 39.98
N LEU A 64 -26.87 29.71 40.26
CA LEU A 64 -27.36 28.48 39.63
C LEU A 64 -27.51 28.63 38.11
N SER A 65 -27.99 29.79 37.65
CA SER A 65 -28.12 30.08 36.22
C SER A 65 -26.75 30.15 35.53
N TYR A 66 -25.74 30.75 36.16
CA TYR A 66 -24.36 30.76 35.63
C TYR A 66 -23.70 29.38 35.64
N LEU A 67 -23.96 28.56 36.65
CA LEU A 67 -23.44 27.19 36.73
C LEU A 67 -24.06 26.27 35.68
N VAL A 68 -25.37 26.39 35.44
CA VAL A 68 -26.05 25.61 34.39
C VAL A 68 -25.63 26.10 33.01
N SER A 69 -25.62 27.40 32.76
CA SER A 69 -25.24 27.97 31.47
C SER A 69 -23.76 27.75 31.14
N GLY A 70 -22.85 28.01 32.07
CA GLY A 70 -21.41 27.87 31.84
C GLY A 70 -20.89 26.44 32.01
N GLY A 71 -21.40 25.69 32.99
CA GLY A 71 -20.96 24.33 33.27
C GLY A 71 -21.52 23.32 32.28
N LEU A 72 -22.84 23.33 32.03
CA LEU A 72 -23.49 22.32 31.18
C LEU A 72 -23.18 22.55 29.69
N LEU A 73 -23.17 23.81 29.24
CA LEU A 73 -22.71 24.17 27.91
C LEU A 73 -21.21 23.90 27.73
N GLY A 74 -20.39 24.30 28.71
CA GLY A 74 -18.95 24.10 28.66
C GLY A 74 -18.55 22.63 28.62
N LEU A 75 -19.17 21.79 29.45
CA LEU A 75 -19.00 20.33 29.40
C LEU A 75 -19.44 19.76 28.04
N GLY A 76 -20.61 20.18 27.53
CA GLY A 76 -21.10 19.77 26.21
C GLY A 76 -20.10 20.08 25.09
N LEU A 77 -19.55 21.30 25.09
CA LEU A 77 -18.53 21.73 24.12
C LEU A 77 -17.24 20.92 24.24
N THR A 78 -16.80 20.65 25.47
CA THR A 78 -15.56 19.90 25.73
C THR A 78 -15.69 18.45 25.28
N PHE A 79 -16.83 17.81 25.58
CA PHE A 79 -17.14 16.45 25.14
C PHE A 79 -17.28 16.36 23.62
N MET A 80 -18.02 17.27 22.99
CA MET A 80 -18.12 17.33 21.52
C MET A 80 -16.76 17.55 20.87
N GLY A 81 -15.95 18.48 21.39
CA GLY A 81 -14.60 18.74 20.90
C GLY A 81 -13.70 17.50 21.03
N GLY A 82 -13.75 16.81 22.17
CA GLY A 82 -13.05 15.55 22.38
C GLY A 82 -13.49 14.45 21.42
N PHE A 83 -14.80 14.26 21.22
CA PHE A 83 -15.33 13.25 20.30
C PHE A 83 -14.96 13.53 18.83
N LEU A 84 -15.02 14.80 18.41
CA LEU A 84 -14.61 15.21 17.07
C LEU A 84 -13.11 15.03 16.86
N TYR A 85 -12.29 15.42 17.83
CA TYR A 85 -10.84 15.22 17.78
C TYR A 85 -10.49 13.73 17.71
N PHE A 86 -11.11 12.92 18.56
CA PHE A 86 -10.90 11.48 18.59
C PHE A 86 -11.37 10.80 17.30
N GLY A 87 -12.54 11.19 16.77
CA GLY A 87 -13.04 10.71 15.48
C GLY A 87 -12.12 11.07 14.32
N ALA A 88 -11.60 12.31 14.29
CA ALA A 88 -10.63 12.75 13.28
C ALA A 88 -9.31 11.96 13.36
N TRP A 89 -8.85 11.67 14.58
CA TRP A 89 -7.66 10.85 14.82
C TRP A 89 -7.85 9.40 14.39
N LEU A 90 -9.00 8.78 14.71
CA LEU A 90 -9.34 7.44 14.25
C LEU A 90 -9.43 7.36 12.71
N ALA A 91 -10.05 8.34 12.08
CA ALA A 91 -10.09 8.44 10.63
C ALA A 91 -8.69 8.54 10.02
N ARG A 92 -7.75 9.20 10.70
CA ARG A 92 -6.35 9.30 10.28
C ARG A 92 -5.64 7.95 10.36
N ILE A 93 -5.77 7.25 11.49
CA ILE A 93 -5.17 5.92 11.65
C ILE A 93 -5.71 4.94 10.61
N ALA A 94 -7.03 4.94 10.38
CA ALA A 94 -7.64 4.07 9.39
C ALA A 94 -7.18 4.37 7.95
N ALA A 95 -6.84 5.63 7.64
CA ALA A 95 -6.27 6.01 6.36
C ALA A 95 -4.81 5.52 6.23
N ASP A 96 -4.00 5.73 7.27
CA ASP A 96 -2.60 5.29 7.33
C ASP A 96 -2.48 3.75 7.19
N GLU A 97 -3.38 2.99 7.83
CA GLU A 97 -3.46 1.52 7.73
C GLU A 97 -3.70 1.01 6.30
N ARG A 98 -4.52 1.74 5.52
CA ARG A 98 -4.80 1.38 4.13
C ARG A 98 -3.59 1.62 3.24
N GLU A 99 -2.83 2.67 3.53
CA GLU A 99 -1.61 2.98 2.78
C GLU A 99 -0.48 1.99 3.11
N SER A 100 -0.30 1.64 4.39
CA SER A 100 0.68 0.63 4.79
C SER A 100 0.37 -0.74 4.16
N SER A 101 -0.90 -1.15 4.15
CA SER A 101 -1.35 -2.40 3.53
C SER A 101 -1.05 -2.44 2.03
N LYS A 102 -1.23 -1.32 1.31
CA LYS A 102 -0.90 -1.22 -0.12
C LYS A 102 0.60 -1.37 -0.36
N ARG A 103 1.43 -0.69 0.44
CA ARG A 103 2.89 -0.79 0.35
C ARG A 103 3.36 -2.23 0.60
N LEU A 104 2.76 -2.92 1.57
CA LEU A 104 3.04 -4.34 1.82
C LEU A 104 2.67 -5.20 0.62
N ALA A 105 1.48 -5.02 0.05
CA ALA A 105 1.05 -5.75 -1.14
C ALA A 105 2.00 -5.53 -2.35
N ASP A 106 2.41 -4.28 -2.59
CA ASP A 106 3.35 -3.95 -3.67
C ASP A 106 4.73 -4.59 -3.44
N THR A 107 5.24 -4.58 -2.21
CA THR A 107 6.50 -5.25 -1.88
C THR A 107 6.43 -6.76 -2.08
N LEU A 108 5.30 -7.38 -1.73
CA LEU A 108 5.10 -8.82 -1.95
C LEU A 108 5.02 -9.17 -3.44
N LEU A 109 4.35 -8.34 -4.25
CA LEU A 109 4.31 -8.53 -5.71
C LEU A 109 5.70 -8.37 -6.33
N LEU A 110 6.47 -7.37 -5.92
CA LEU A 110 7.85 -7.17 -6.38
C LEU A 110 8.72 -8.39 -6.01
N LEU A 111 8.61 -8.87 -4.77
CA LEU A 111 9.34 -10.07 -4.34
C LEU A 111 8.92 -11.32 -5.12
N ALA A 112 7.62 -11.49 -5.39
CA ALA A 112 7.11 -12.58 -6.22
C ALA A 112 7.67 -12.51 -7.65
N GLU A 113 7.78 -11.32 -8.24
CA GLU A 113 8.34 -11.13 -9.57
C GLU A 113 9.85 -11.40 -9.61
N VAL A 114 10.61 -10.91 -8.63
CA VAL A 114 12.06 -11.17 -8.52
C VAL A 114 12.34 -12.64 -8.30
N THR A 115 11.55 -13.31 -7.45
CA THR A 115 11.70 -14.76 -7.21
C THR A 115 11.28 -15.59 -8.42
N ALA A 116 10.23 -15.20 -9.14
CA ALA A 116 9.84 -15.86 -10.39
C ALA A 116 10.92 -15.72 -11.48
N GLY A 117 11.51 -14.53 -11.63
CA GLY A 117 12.63 -14.31 -12.55
C GLY A 117 13.91 -15.05 -12.14
N ALA A 118 14.17 -15.16 -10.84
CA ALA A 118 15.28 -15.97 -10.32
C ALA A 118 15.01 -17.47 -10.51
N ALA A 119 13.77 -17.94 -10.43
CA ALA A 119 13.43 -19.34 -10.66
C ALA A 119 13.65 -19.80 -12.11
N THR A 120 13.56 -18.87 -13.07
CA THR A 120 13.84 -19.15 -14.49
C THR A 120 15.32 -18.96 -14.85
N THR A 121 16.20 -18.55 -13.94
CA THR A 121 17.62 -18.30 -14.23
C THR A 121 18.57 -19.09 -13.30
N ASP A 122 19.58 -19.76 -13.87
CA ASP A 122 20.61 -20.50 -13.11
C ASP A 122 21.67 -19.57 -12.51
N ALA A 123 22.50 -20.06 -11.58
CA ALA A 123 23.63 -19.36 -10.96
C ALA A 123 24.68 -18.81 -11.95
N ARG A 124 24.64 -19.25 -13.22
CA ARG A 124 25.46 -18.74 -14.33
C ARG A 124 24.75 -17.71 -15.23
N GLY A 125 23.53 -17.31 -14.88
CA GLY A 125 22.70 -16.39 -15.67
C GLY A 125 22.06 -17.04 -16.91
N ALA A 126 22.03 -18.38 -16.98
CA ALA A 126 21.40 -19.11 -18.09
C ALA A 126 19.89 -19.24 -17.84
N ASP A 127 19.07 -18.90 -18.84
CA ASP A 127 17.60 -19.08 -18.80
C ASP A 127 17.27 -20.58 -18.79
N LEU A 128 16.89 -21.09 -17.62
CA LEU A 128 16.47 -22.47 -17.39
C LEU A 128 15.17 -22.83 -18.12
N GLY A 129 14.35 -21.82 -18.47
CA GLY A 129 13.15 -21.97 -19.29
C GLY A 129 13.45 -22.11 -20.78
N ALA A 130 14.60 -21.64 -21.24
CA ALA A 130 15.10 -21.82 -22.60
C ALA A 130 15.82 -23.16 -22.81
N ILE A 131 16.03 -23.95 -21.76
CA ILE A 131 16.67 -25.27 -21.88
C ILE A 131 15.78 -26.16 -22.76
N PRO A 132 16.34 -26.71 -23.84
CA PRO A 132 15.61 -27.64 -24.67
C PRO A 132 15.44 -29.00 -23.97
N VAL A 133 14.21 -29.48 -23.99
CA VAL A 133 13.79 -30.74 -23.37
C VAL A 133 13.00 -31.56 -24.40
N VAL A 134 13.01 -32.88 -24.22
CA VAL A 134 12.22 -33.83 -25.01
C VAL A 134 11.21 -34.51 -24.10
N ALA A 135 10.03 -34.75 -24.64
CA ALA A 135 8.97 -35.49 -23.96
C ALA A 135 9.16 -36.99 -24.23
N GLY A 136 9.64 -37.74 -23.23
CA GLY A 136 9.85 -39.19 -23.27
C GLY A 136 10.79 -39.64 -24.38
N SER A 137 10.40 -40.67 -25.14
CA SER A 137 11.10 -41.13 -26.35
C SER A 137 10.71 -40.37 -27.62
N GLY A 138 10.13 -39.18 -27.49
CA GLY A 138 9.67 -38.39 -28.63
C GLY A 138 10.83 -37.86 -29.47
N THR A 139 10.61 -37.65 -30.76
CA THR A 139 11.60 -37.06 -31.69
C THR A 139 11.46 -35.54 -31.79
N THR A 140 10.73 -34.90 -30.87
CA THR A 140 10.44 -33.46 -30.91
C THR A 140 11.07 -32.73 -29.73
N MET A 141 11.79 -31.65 -30.02
CA MET A 141 12.46 -30.78 -29.05
C MET A 141 11.53 -29.63 -28.67
N HIS A 142 11.37 -29.39 -27.37
CA HIS A 142 10.51 -28.35 -26.79
C HIS A 142 11.29 -27.43 -25.84
N ARG A 143 10.82 -26.21 -25.59
CA ARG A 143 11.22 -25.43 -24.41
C ARG A 143 10.53 -25.99 -23.17
N ARG A 144 11.19 -25.90 -22.01
CA ARG A 144 10.68 -26.43 -20.73
C ARG A 144 9.35 -25.80 -20.29
N ASP A 145 9.01 -24.60 -20.77
CA ASP A 145 7.76 -23.89 -20.47
C ASP A 145 6.66 -24.08 -21.53
N CYS A 146 6.82 -25.00 -22.48
CA CYS A 146 5.84 -25.18 -23.56
C CYS A 146 4.52 -25.80 -23.06
N SER A 147 3.39 -25.17 -23.38
CA SER A 147 2.04 -25.61 -23.01
C SER A 147 1.67 -27.02 -23.48
N LEU A 148 2.31 -27.53 -24.53
CA LEU A 148 2.07 -28.87 -25.06
C LEU A 148 2.65 -30.00 -24.19
N ILE A 149 3.62 -29.69 -23.33
CA ILE A 149 4.31 -30.67 -22.48
C ILE A 149 4.02 -30.45 -20.98
N THR A 150 3.22 -29.44 -20.62
CA THR A 150 2.87 -29.10 -19.23
C THR A 150 2.18 -30.25 -18.47
N HIS A 151 1.55 -31.19 -19.17
CA HIS A 151 0.86 -32.33 -18.56
C HIS A 151 1.68 -33.63 -18.57
N ARG A 152 2.97 -33.59 -18.94
CA ARG A 152 3.81 -34.77 -19.07
C ARG A 152 5.03 -34.69 -18.16
N ASP A 153 5.25 -35.74 -17.37
CA ASP A 153 6.35 -35.78 -16.38
C ASP A 153 7.61 -36.46 -16.92
N ASP A 154 7.57 -37.02 -18.14
CA ASP A 154 8.66 -37.78 -18.75
C ASP A 154 9.68 -36.90 -19.50
N LEU A 155 10.03 -35.75 -18.93
CA LEU A 155 10.91 -34.75 -19.56
C LEU A 155 12.39 -35.12 -19.40
N VAL A 156 13.11 -35.22 -20.52
CA VAL A 156 14.55 -35.49 -20.54
C VAL A 156 15.28 -34.30 -21.17
N ALA A 157 16.35 -33.84 -20.53
CA ALA A 157 17.21 -32.79 -21.05
C ALA A 157 17.90 -33.27 -22.33
N VAL A 158 17.88 -32.42 -23.35
CA VAL A 158 18.44 -32.71 -24.67
C VAL A 158 19.97 -32.65 -24.58
N GLY A 159 20.64 -33.75 -24.94
CA GLY A 159 22.12 -33.89 -24.90
C GLY A 159 22.82 -33.10 -26.00
N GLU A 160 24.09 -33.39 -26.32
CA GLU A 160 24.79 -32.72 -27.44
C GLU A 160 24.40 -33.30 -28.82
N ASP A 161 23.78 -34.48 -28.84
CA ASP A 161 23.51 -35.25 -30.07
C ASP A 161 22.06 -35.08 -30.56
N ASN A 162 21.75 -33.89 -31.09
CA ASN A 162 20.36 -33.45 -31.35
C ASN A 162 19.97 -33.39 -32.82
N ALA A 163 20.86 -33.81 -33.72
CA ALA A 163 20.69 -33.65 -35.16
C ALA A 163 19.47 -34.42 -35.72
N HIS A 164 18.99 -35.43 -34.99
CA HIS A 164 17.85 -36.27 -35.37
C HIS A 164 16.50 -35.78 -34.81
N LEU A 165 16.50 -34.72 -33.98
CA LEU A 165 15.28 -34.20 -33.36
C LEU A 165 14.67 -33.06 -34.18
N THR A 166 13.36 -33.08 -34.27
CA THR A 166 12.56 -32.04 -34.93
C THR A 166 12.22 -30.93 -33.93
N VAL A 167 12.45 -29.68 -34.30
CA VAL A 167 12.07 -28.54 -33.45
C VAL A 167 10.56 -28.35 -33.44
N CYS A 168 9.99 -28.22 -32.23
CA CYS A 168 8.59 -27.92 -32.09
C CYS A 168 8.27 -26.54 -32.70
N ARG A 169 7.25 -26.47 -33.56
CA ARG A 169 6.86 -25.24 -34.25
C ARG A 169 6.20 -24.21 -33.34
N VAL A 170 5.66 -24.65 -32.19
CA VAL A 170 4.95 -23.80 -31.24
C VAL A 170 5.91 -23.07 -30.31
N CYS A 171 6.91 -23.76 -29.76
CA CYS A 171 7.86 -23.19 -28.80
C CYS A 171 9.26 -22.89 -29.36
N ARG A 172 9.57 -23.32 -30.60
CA ARG A 172 10.80 -23.06 -31.36
C ARG A 172 12.08 -22.91 -30.49
N PRO A 173 12.51 -23.99 -29.81
CA PRO A 173 13.71 -23.93 -28.98
C PRO A 173 14.95 -23.62 -29.84
N GLY A 174 15.69 -22.55 -29.50
CA GLY A 174 16.92 -22.14 -30.20
C GLY A 174 16.74 -21.21 -31.41
N GLY A 175 15.51 -20.83 -31.77
CA GLY A 175 15.29 -19.78 -32.75
C GLY A 175 15.63 -18.41 -32.14
N ARG A 176 16.68 -17.74 -32.65
CA ARG A 176 16.86 -16.31 -32.39
C ARG A 176 15.60 -15.58 -32.88
N GLY A 177 14.83 -15.03 -31.94
CA GLY A 177 13.99 -13.87 -32.23
C GLY A 177 14.87 -12.68 -32.59
#